data_AF-A0A7Y2V0H3-F1
#
_entry.id   AF-A0A7Y2V0H3-F1
#
_cell.length_a   1.000
_cell.length_b   1.000
_cell.length_c   1.000
_cell.angle_alpha   90.00
_cell.angle_beta   90.00
_cell.angle_gamma   90.00
#
_symmetry.space_group_name_H-M   'P 1'
#
loop_
_entity.id
_entity.type
_entity.pdbx_description
1 polymer ?
#
loop_
_entity_poly.entity_id
_entity_poly.type
_entity_poly.pdbx_seq_one_letter_code
_entity_poly.pdbx_strand_id
1 'polypeptide(L)'
;DVDGSHIETLILTFFFRYMRELIEAGHVYIATPPLYLVKKGNKKNYAWNDKERDEIADSYKGGVSIQRYKGLGEMNAEQLWDTTMNPQFRTLRQVTIDNATESDRIFSMLMGDEVPPRREFIEKNAVYANIDA
;
A
#
# COMPACT_ATOMS: atom_id res chain seq x y z
N ASP A 1 2.24 -6.07 -0.36
CA ASP A 1 2.12 -7.20 0.59
C ASP A 1 2.40 -6.69 2.01
N VAL A 2 2.41 -7.56 3.01
CA VAL A 2 2.68 -7.17 4.40
C VAL A 2 4.08 -6.59 4.59
N ASP A 3 5.08 -7.16 3.89
CA ASP A 3 6.46 -6.70 3.94
C ASP A 3 6.61 -5.32 3.28
N GLY A 4 5.89 -5.08 2.18
CA GLY A 4 5.81 -3.77 1.54
C GLY A 4 5.26 -2.69 2.47
N SER A 5 4.21 -2.99 3.24
CA SER A 5 3.68 -2.06 4.25
C SER A 5 4.68 -1.79 5.38
N HIS A 6 5.48 -2.80 5.76
CA HIS A 6 6.53 -2.63 6.76
C HIS A 6 7.66 -1.73 6.22
N ILE A 7 8.12 -1.94 5.00
CA ILE A 7 9.12 -1.10 4.32
C ILE A 7 8.59 0.34 4.15
N GLU A 8 7.32 0.50 3.75
CA GLU A 8 6.66 1.81 3.65
C GLU A 8 6.73 2.55 5.00
N THR A 9 6.39 1.87 6.10
CA THR A 9 6.45 2.46 7.45
C THR A 9 7.87 2.87 7.83
N LEU A 10 8.88 2.05 7.54
CA LEU A 10 10.30 2.36 7.79
C LEU A 10 10.76 3.59 7.01
N ILE A 11 10.44 3.66 5.72
CA ILE A 11 10.80 4.77 4.84
C ILE A 11 10.07 6.05 5.28
N LEU A 12 8.79 5.98 5.61
CA LEU A 12 8.03 7.12 6.12
C LEU A 12 8.60 7.62 7.45
N THR A 13 9.03 6.71 8.34
CA THR A 13 9.69 7.08 9.58
C THR A 13 10.99 7.85 9.28
N PHE A 14 11.79 7.38 8.33
CA PHE A 14 13.00 8.08 7.91
C PHE A 14 12.68 9.49 7.39
N PHE A 15 11.72 9.64 6.48
CA PHE A 15 11.32 10.96 5.99
C PHE A 15 10.79 11.86 7.11
N PHE A 16 9.96 11.34 8.02
CA PHE A 16 9.40 12.11 9.11
C PHE A 16 10.46 12.59 10.12
N ARG A 17 11.49 11.78 10.37
CA ARG A 17 12.56 12.07 11.34
C ARG A 17 13.65 12.97 10.79
N TYR A 18 14.03 12.80 9.52
CA TYR A 18 15.23 13.45 8.96
C TYR A 18 14.94 14.42 7.81
N MET A 19 13.77 14.31 7.17
CA MET A 19 13.44 15.06 5.95
C MET A 19 11.98 15.57 5.99
N ARG A 20 11.54 16.03 7.16
CA ARG A 20 10.14 16.43 7.38
C ARG A 20 9.66 17.48 6.39
N GLU A 21 10.53 18.43 6.04
CA GLU A 21 10.25 19.49 5.06
C GLU A 21 9.80 18.93 3.70
N LEU A 22 10.27 17.75 3.28
CA LEU A 22 9.83 17.13 2.02
C LEU A 22 8.39 16.63 2.10
N ILE A 23 7.94 16.18 3.27
CA ILE A 23 6.55 15.77 3.49
C ILE A 23 5.67 17.02 3.51
N GLU A 24 6.07 18.05 4.26
CA GLU A 24 5.32 19.31 4.39
C GLU A 24 5.20 20.07 3.06
N ALA A 25 6.25 20.03 2.23
CA ALA A 25 6.23 20.58 0.87
C ALA A 25 5.46 19.70 -0.13
N GLY A 26 4.91 18.56 0.30
CA GLY A 26 4.08 17.69 -0.54
C GLY A 26 4.86 16.93 -1.62
N HIS A 27 6.12 16.60 -1.37
CA HIS A 27 6.99 15.89 -2.32
C HIS A 27 7.01 14.36 -2.14
N VAL A 28 6.44 13.85 -1.05
CA VAL A 28 6.42 12.42 -0.74
C VAL A 28 5.10 11.79 -1.20
N TYR A 29 5.20 10.75 -2.03
CA TYR A 29 4.07 10.03 -2.59
C TYR A 29 4.26 8.52 -2.46
N ILE A 30 3.15 7.81 -2.26
CA ILE A 30 3.12 6.35 -2.27
C ILE A 30 2.38 5.91 -3.53
N ALA A 31 3.08 5.17 -4.39
CA ALA A 31 2.47 4.58 -5.57
C ALA A 31 1.55 3.42 -5.17
N THR A 32 0.41 3.30 -5.85
CA THR A 32 -0.55 2.22 -5.60
C THR A 32 -0.58 1.29 -6.80
N PRO A 33 0.23 0.21 -6.83
CA PRO A 33 0.14 -0.80 -7.88
C PRO A 33 -1.17 -1.61 -7.77
N PRO A 34 -1.69 -2.17 -8.87
CA PRO A 34 -2.88 -3.00 -8.85
C PRO A 34 -2.61 -4.37 -8.20
N LEU A 35 -3.64 -4.94 -7.59
CA LEU A 35 -3.58 -6.27 -6.97
C LEU A 35 -3.92 -7.39 -7.94
N TYR A 36 -4.71 -7.09 -8.98
CA TYR A 36 -5.22 -8.09 -9.90
C TYR A 36 -5.09 -7.65 -11.36
N LEU A 37 -4.96 -8.64 -12.23
CA LEU A 37 -5.14 -8.54 -13.66
C LEU A 37 -6.22 -9.55 -14.11
N VAL A 38 -7.33 -9.02 -14.60
CA VAL A 38 -8.45 -9.80 -15.14
C VAL A 38 -8.34 -9.83 -16.66
N LYS A 39 -8.27 -11.05 -17.22
CA LYS A 39 -8.09 -11.29 -18.66
C LYS A 39 -9.26 -12.07 -19.25
N LYS A 40 -9.64 -11.70 -20.47
CA LYS A 40 -10.57 -12.46 -21.31
C LYS A 40 -10.20 -12.38 -22.78
N GLY A 41 -9.67 -13.47 -23.32
CA GLY A 41 -9.06 -13.46 -24.64
C GLY A 41 -7.98 -12.38 -24.72
N ASN A 42 -8.17 -11.39 -25.59
CA ASN A 42 -7.24 -10.28 -25.75
C ASN A 42 -7.50 -9.08 -24.82
N LYS A 43 -8.62 -9.06 -24.08
CA LYS A 43 -8.94 -7.97 -23.16
C LYS A 43 -8.21 -8.15 -21.82
N LYS A 44 -7.67 -7.06 -21.28
CA LYS A 44 -6.87 -7.02 -20.04
C LYS A 44 -7.29 -5.79 -19.23
N ASN A 45 -7.76 -5.99 -18.01
CA ASN A 45 -8.09 -4.91 -17.08
C ASN A 45 -7.40 -5.16 -15.73
N TYR A 46 -6.94 -4.08 -15.08
CA TYR A 46 -6.33 -4.13 -13.76
C TYR A 46 -7.35 -3.74 -12.69
N ALA A 47 -7.20 -4.31 -11.48
CA ALA A 47 -8.03 -3.98 -10.33
C ALA A 47 -7.16 -3.78 -9.08
N TRP A 48 -7.54 -2.80 -8.25
CA TRP A 48 -6.82 -2.42 -7.02
C TRP A 48 -7.39 -3.05 -5.76
N ASN A 49 -8.59 -3.62 -5.82
CA ASN A 49 -9.24 -4.30 -4.71
C ASN A 49 -10.13 -5.44 -5.20
N ASP A 50 -10.62 -6.26 -4.26
CA ASP A 50 -11.47 -7.41 -4.56
C ASP A 50 -12.79 -7.01 -5.22
N LYS A 51 -13.38 -5.89 -4.79
CA LYS A 51 -14.65 -5.39 -5.35
C LYS A 51 -14.51 -5.03 -6.83
N GLU A 52 -13.49 -4.25 -7.18
CA GLU A 52 -13.19 -3.90 -8.58
C GLU A 52 -12.90 -5.15 -9.43
N ARG A 53 -12.16 -6.12 -8.88
CA ARG A 53 -11.88 -7.38 -9.57
C ARG A 53 -13.19 -8.10 -9.92
N ASP A 54 -14.10 -8.19 -8.96
CA ASP A 54 -15.38 -8.89 -9.11
C ASP A 54 -16.29 -8.15 -10.11
N GLU A 55 -16.38 -6.82 -10.01
CA GLU A 55 -17.11 -5.98 -10.97
C GLU A 55 -16.58 -6.14 -12.41
N ILE A 56 -15.25 -6.17 -12.58
CA ILE A 56 -14.62 -6.40 -13.89
C ILE A 56 -14.91 -7.82 -14.38
N ALA A 57 -14.82 -8.81 -13.52
CA ALA A 57 -15.11 -10.21 -13.86
C ALA A 57 -16.58 -10.39 -14.31
N ASP A 58 -17.52 -9.79 -13.59
CA ASP A 58 -18.95 -9.85 -13.89
C ASP A 58 -19.31 -9.12 -15.19
N SER A 59 -18.60 -8.03 -15.50
CA SER A 59 -18.76 -7.32 -16.79
C SER A 59 -18.44 -8.21 -18.00
N TYR A 60 -17.61 -9.23 -17.81
CA TYR A 60 -17.18 -10.14 -18.85
C TYR A 60 -18.08 -11.39 -18.92
N LYS A 61 -19.16 -11.37 -19.69
CA LYS A 61 -20.08 -12.53 -19.91
C LYS A 61 -19.40 -13.90 -20.13
N GLY A 62 -19.26 -14.75 -19.10
CA GLY A 62 -18.59 -16.08 -19.17
C GLY A 62 -17.27 -16.14 -18.40
N GLY A 63 -16.46 -17.19 -18.60
CA GLY A 63 -15.22 -17.39 -17.82
C GLY A 63 -14.16 -16.31 -18.08
N VAL A 64 -13.49 -15.86 -17.00
CA VAL A 64 -12.34 -14.96 -17.02
C VAL A 64 -11.13 -15.62 -16.37
N SER A 65 -9.92 -15.21 -16.76
CA SER A 65 -8.69 -15.57 -16.07
C SER A 65 -8.29 -14.43 -15.15
N ILE A 66 -8.10 -14.72 -13.87
CA ILE A 66 -7.69 -13.73 -12.87
C ILE A 66 -6.28 -14.08 -12.41
N GLN A 67 -5.37 -13.12 -12.53
CA GLN A 67 -4.02 -13.19 -11.99
C GLN A 67 -3.92 -12.22 -10.81
N ARG A 68 -3.44 -12.70 -9.65
CA ARG A 68 -3.18 -11.87 -8.47
C ARG A 68 -1.68 -11.56 -8.41
N TYR A 69 -1.34 -10.30 -8.24
CA TYR A 69 0.03 -9.86 -7.97
C TYR A 69 0.31 -9.91 -6.47
N LYS A 70 1.33 -10.66 -6.07
CA LYS A 70 1.81 -10.69 -4.68
C LYS A 70 2.86 -9.60 -4.44
N GLY A 71 3.63 -9.27 -5.46
CA GLY A 71 4.65 -8.23 -5.42
C GLY A 71 5.00 -7.70 -6.81
N LEU A 72 5.75 -6.60 -6.85
CA LEU A 72 6.11 -5.91 -8.09
C LEU A 72 6.96 -6.77 -9.04
N GLY A 73 7.73 -7.73 -8.51
CA GLY A 73 8.55 -8.64 -9.32
C GLY A 73 7.75 -9.60 -10.22
N GLU A 74 6.44 -9.72 -10.01
CA GLU A 74 5.54 -10.50 -10.87
C GLU A 74 5.01 -9.69 -12.07
N MET A 75 5.33 -8.40 -12.14
CA MET A 75 4.94 -7.50 -13.22
C MET A 75 6.11 -7.32 -14.19
N ASN A 76 5.82 -7.31 -15.50
CA ASN A 76 6.80 -6.90 -16.49
C ASN A 76 6.88 -5.36 -16.61
N ALA A 77 7.86 -4.86 -17.36
CA ALA A 77 8.11 -3.43 -17.50
C ALA A 77 6.92 -2.65 -18.08
N GLU A 78 6.25 -3.19 -19.10
CA GLU A 78 5.07 -2.54 -19.71
C GLU A 78 3.92 -2.46 -18.72
N GLN A 79 3.66 -3.54 -17.99
CA GLN A 79 2.61 -3.58 -16.96
C GLN A 79 2.88 -2.56 -15.87
N LEU A 80 4.11 -2.49 -15.36
CA LEU A 80 4.48 -1.54 -14.32
C LEU A 80 4.34 -0.09 -14.80
N TRP A 81 4.73 0.18 -16.04
CA TRP A 81 4.60 1.49 -16.66
C TRP A 81 3.13 1.92 -16.73
N ASP A 82 2.29 1.09 -17.35
CA ASP A 82 0.89 1.41 -17.62
C ASP A 82 0.05 1.55 -16.35
N THR A 83 0.39 0.83 -15.28
CA THR A 83 -0.42 0.82 -14.07
C THR A 83 0.06 1.79 -13.00
N THR A 84 1.37 1.99 -12.87
CA THR A 84 1.95 2.57 -11.65
C THR A 84 2.85 3.77 -11.94
N MET A 85 3.47 3.86 -13.11
CA MET A 85 4.46 4.91 -13.40
C MET A 85 3.98 5.98 -14.38
N ASN A 86 3.09 5.64 -15.32
CA ASN A 86 2.63 6.55 -16.36
C ASN A 86 1.82 7.72 -15.76
N PRO A 87 2.28 8.99 -15.89
CA PRO A 87 1.60 10.15 -15.30
C PRO A 87 0.15 10.36 -15.72
N GLN A 88 -0.26 9.81 -16.87
CA GLN A 88 -1.63 9.95 -17.36
C GLN A 88 -2.64 9.06 -16.63
N PHE A 89 -2.19 7.93 -16.08
CA PHE A 89 -3.07 6.90 -15.51
C PHE A 89 -2.67 6.46 -14.09
N ARG A 90 -1.46 6.80 -13.63
CA ARG A 90 -0.99 6.38 -12.31
C ARG A 90 -1.82 7.01 -11.20
N THR A 91 -2.04 6.22 -10.16
CA THR A 91 -2.60 6.68 -8.90
C THR A 91 -1.48 6.78 -7.87
N LEU A 92 -1.32 7.98 -7.31
CA LEU A 92 -0.36 8.27 -6.24
C LEU A 92 -1.12 8.80 -5.03
N ARG A 93 -0.78 8.32 -3.83
CA ARG A 93 -1.26 8.89 -2.57
C ARG A 93 -0.21 9.86 -2.05
N GLN A 94 -0.55 11.14 -1.97
CA GLN A 94 0.33 12.14 -1.38
C GLN A 94 0.33 11.98 0.14
N VAL A 95 1.52 12.03 0.75
CA VAL A 95 1.68 11.93 2.20
C VAL A 95 1.57 13.33 2.80
N THR A 96 0.74 13.49 3.84
CA THR A 96 0.54 14.74 4.57
C THR A 96 0.70 14.53 6.06
N ILE A 97 0.99 15.60 6.81
CA ILE A 97 1.07 15.60 8.27
C ILE A 97 -0.05 16.50 8.79
N ASP A 98 -1.09 15.91 9.36
CA ASP A 98 -2.21 16.67 9.92
C ASP A 98 -1.88 17.17 11.34
N ASN A 99 -1.25 16.33 12.16
CA ASN A 99 -0.84 16.66 13.53
C ASN A 99 0.56 16.11 13.82
N ALA A 100 1.56 16.98 13.79
CA ALA A 100 2.96 16.61 14.00
C ALA A 100 3.22 15.98 15.38
N THR A 101 2.52 16.44 16.43
CA THR A 101 2.69 15.92 17.80
C THR A 101 2.16 14.50 17.92
N GLU A 102 0.97 14.24 17.40
CA GLU A 102 0.39 12.89 17.44
C GLU A 102 1.15 11.94 16.52
N SER A 103 1.54 12.39 15.32
CA SER A 103 2.41 11.60 14.43
C SER A 103 3.73 11.23 15.11
N ASP A 104 4.38 12.16 15.82
CA ASP A 104 5.62 11.89 16.54
C ASP A 104 5.45 10.86 17.66
N ARG A 105 4.35 10.96 18.42
CA ARG A 105 4.00 9.98 19.44
C ARG A 105 3.80 8.59 18.85
N ILE A 106 3.04 8.49 17.75
CA ILE A 106 2.77 7.22 17.07
C ILE A 106 4.06 6.60 16.53
N PHE A 107 4.90 7.39 15.85
CA PHE A 107 6.19 6.89 15.34
C PHE A 107 7.11 6.45 16.47
N SER A 108 7.16 7.16 17.59
CA SER A 108 7.99 6.80 18.74
C SER A 108 7.52 5.47 19.39
N MET A 109 6.21 5.27 19.52
CA MET A 109 5.63 4.04 20.07
C MET A 109 5.81 2.84 19.12
N LEU A 110 5.58 3.02 17.81
CA LEU A 110 5.65 1.92 16.85
C LEU A 110 7.07 1.55 16.44
N MET A 111 7.99 2.52 16.42
CA MET A 111 9.35 2.35 15.88
C MET A 111 10.46 2.51 16.93
N GLY A 112 10.14 2.90 18.16
CA GLY A 112 11.11 3.04 19.26
C GLY A 112 11.41 1.72 19.97
N ASP A 113 12.43 1.70 20.83
CA ASP A 113 12.96 0.46 21.42
C ASP A 113 12.05 -0.19 22.48
N GLU A 114 11.03 0.53 22.96
CA GLU A 114 10.12 0.02 23.99
C GLU A 114 9.11 -0.99 23.42
N VAL A 115 9.31 -2.25 23.76
CA VAL A 115 8.44 -3.36 23.34
C VAL A 115 7.04 -3.31 24.00
N PRO A 116 6.88 -3.05 25.32
CA PRO A 116 5.57 -3.15 25.96
C PRO A 116 4.50 -2.22 25.39
N PRO A 117 4.75 -0.90 25.18
CA PRO A 117 3.75 0.01 24.61
C PRO A 117 3.34 -0.38 23.19
N ARG A 118 4.31 -0.86 22.39
CA ARG A 118 4.05 -1.35 21.04
C ARG A 118 3.12 -2.57 21.04
N ARG A 119 3.35 -3.51 21.96
CA ARG A 119 2.52 -4.73 22.09
C ARG A 119 1.08 -4.37 22.43
N GLU A 120 0.87 -3.55 23.47
CA GLU A 120 -0.47 -3.11 23.90
C GLU A 120 -1.22 -2.40 22.76
N PHE A 121 -0.52 -1.57 21.99
CA PHE A 121 -1.12 -0.88 20.84
C PHE A 121 -1.58 -1.87 19.76
N ILE A 122 -0.77 -2.88 19.44
CA ILE A 122 -1.12 -3.90 18.44
C ILE A 122 -2.33 -4.70 18.92
N GLU A 123 -2.33 -5.19 20.17
CA GLU A 123 -3.43 -5.97 20.73
C GLU A 123 -4.76 -5.20 20.74
N LYS A 124 -4.72 -3.90 21.02
CA LYS A 124 -5.91 -3.06 21.08
C LYS A 124 -6.51 -2.76 19.69
N ASN A 125 -5.69 -2.65 18.65
CA ASN A 125 -6.11 -2.12 17.35
C ASN A 125 -6.13 -3.15 16.22
N ALA A 126 -5.45 -4.29 16.38
CA ALA A 126 -5.44 -5.32 15.36
C ALA A 126 -6.68 -6.23 15.48
N VAL A 127 -7.40 -6.41 14.37
CA VAL A 127 -8.61 -7.25 14.29
C VAL A 127 -8.30 -8.74 14.55
N TYR A 128 -7.05 -9.17 14.33
CA TYR A 128 -6.57 -10.54 14.53
C TYR A 128 -5.13 -10.54 15.07
N ALA A 129 -4.88 -9.97 16.24
CA ALA A 129 -3.61 -10.17 16.94
C ALA A 129 -3.85 -10.91 18.27
N ASN A 130 -4.04 -12.23 18.20
CA ASN A 130 -3.63 -13.06 19.33
C ASN A 130 -2.11 -13.16 19.24
N ILE A 131 -1.43 -12.22 19.89
CA ILE A 131 0.00 -12.36 20.15
C ILE A 131 0.11 -13.51 21.14
N ASP A 132 0.79 -14.58 20.74
CA ASP A 132 0.84 -15.85 21.46
C ASP A 132 1.03 -15.68 22.98
N ALA A 133 0.20 -16.40 23.74
CA ALA A 133 0.30 -16.58 25.19
C ALA A 133 1.45 -17.53 25.57
#